data_AF-A0A8H5X9M1-F1
#
_entry.id   AF-A0A8H5X9M1-F1
#
_cell.length_a   1.000
_cell.length_b   1.000
_cell.length_c   1.000
_cell.angle_alpha   90.00
_cell.angle_beta   90.00
_cell.angle_gamma   90.00
#
_symmetry.space_group_name_H-M   'P 1'
#
loop_
_entity.id
_entity.type
_entity.pdbx_description
1 polymer ?
#
loop_
_entity_poly.entity_id
_entity_poly.type
_entity_poly.pdbx_seq_one_letter_code
_entity_poly.pdbx_strand_id
1 'polypeptide(L)'
;MGSDPSSGDPDRIIPSAFPQGYPNGTLSGEFAAAWMVEQVHKYPGEVIIYSGGALTNVALAVRMDSEFARLAKGLVIMGGYIDVNLLQTSGSIHQANINSDINLITDPVATKIALTADFPDITVVGNGANQIYPTPEYLDEIYEVKNAYTELIHKYYGTTMPFWDETAMFASLHPDNILNSTTCELRVAFRPE
;
A
#
# COMPACT_ATOMS: atom_id res chain seq x y z
N MET A 1 3.74 -14.76 8.32
CA MET A 1 2.49 -14.16 8.83
C MET A 1 1.39 -14.43 7.80
N GLY A 2 0.14 -14.64 8.23
CA GLY A 2 -1.01 -14.41 7.33
C GLY A 2 -1.49 -15.54 6.39
N SER A 3 -1.82 -16.72 6.92
CA SER A 3 -2.85 -17.56 6.26
C SER A 3 -4.19 -17.52 7.00
N ASP A 4 -4.20 -17.00 8.23
CA ASP A 4 -5.37 -16.89 9.08
C ASP A 4 -5.36 -15.54 9.82
N PRO A 5 -5.97 -14.50 9.24
CA PRO A 5 -6.13 -13.20 9.87
C PRO A 5 -7.20 -13.22 10.99
N SER A 6 -7.85 -14.37 11.24
CA SER A 6 -8.92 -14.51 12.25
C SER A 6 -8.43 -15.06 13.59
N SER A 7 -7.13 -15.29 13.78
CA SER A 7 -6.61 -15.78 15.07
C SER A 7 -6.79 -14.68 16.12
N GLY A 8 -7.94 -14.68 16.81
CA GLY A 8 -8.51 -13.61 17.63
C GLY A 8 -7.72 -13.17 18.88
N ASP A 9 -6.42 -13.41 18.88
CA ASP A 9 -5.46 -12.79 19.77
C ASP A 9 -4.57 -11.83 18.96
N PRO A 10 -4.82 -10.51 19.02
CA PRO A 10 -4.02 -9.50 18.33
C PRO A 10 -2.59 -9.41 18.87
N ASP A 11 -2.32 -9.95 20.06
CA ASP A 11 -0.99 -9.96 20.69
C ASP A 11 -0.23 -11.27 20.39
N ARG A 12 -0.80 -12.16 19.57
CA ARG A 12 -0.17 -13.45 19.25
C ARG A 12 1.12 -13.25 18.48
N ILE A 13 2.22 -13.61 19.12
CA ILE A 13 3.54 -13.69 18.50
C ILE A 13 3.76 -15.11 17.96
N ILE A 14 4.19 -15.21 16.70
CA ILE A 14 4.65 -16.47 16.08
C ILE A 14 6.18 -16.43 16.00
N PRO A 15 6.92 -17.06 16.94
CA PRO A 15 8.39 -16.93 17.00
C PRO A 15 9.09 -17.37 15.70
N SER A 16 8.56 -18.39 15.02
CA SER A 16 9.09 -18.87 13.75
C SER A 16 8.96 -17.87 12.60
N ALA A 17 8.13 -16.83 12.74
CA ALA A 17 8.03 -15.74 11.77
C ALA A 17 9.15 -14.69 11.90
N PHE A 18 9.99 -14.78 12.94
CA PHE A 18 11.09 -13.86 13.20
C PHE A 18 12.46 -14.57 13.13
N PRO A 19 12.87 -15.08 11.95
CA PRO A 19 14.13 -15.83 11.84
C PRO A 19 15.37 -14.98 12.13
N GLN A 20 15.26 -13.65 12.06
CA GLN A 20 16.33 -12.69 12.41
C GLN A 20 16.22 -12.17 13.86
N GLY A 21 15.30 -12.71 14.66
CA GLY A 21 15.03 -12.26 16.02
C GLY A 21 13.96 -11.17 16.10
N TYR A 22 13.58 -10.84 17.33
CA TYR A 22 12.57 -9.82 17.60
C TYR A 22 13.10 -8.41 17.33
N PRO A 23 12.26 -7.50 16.80
CA PRO A 23 12.63 -6.09 16.74
C PRO A 23 12.89 -5.56 18.16
N ASN A 24 14.04 -4.92 18.36
CA ASN A 24 14.43 -4.30 19.65
C ASN A 24 14.26 -2.77 19.62
N GLY A 25 13.30 -2.28 18.85
CA GLY A 25 12.99 -0.85 18.73
C GLY A 25 12.11 -0.37 19.87
N THR A 26 12.20 0.93 20.19
CA THR A 26 11.22 1.58 21.09
C THR A 26 10.01 2.01 20.28
N LEU A 27 8.81 1.57 20.69
CA LEU A 27 7.57 2.03 20.10
C LEU A 27 7.41 3.53 20.35
N SER A 28 6.92 4.28 19.36
CA SER A 28 6.68 5.72 19.51
C SER A 28 5.58 6.04 20.54
N GLY A 29 4.75 5.05 20.90
CA GLY A 29 3.67 5.20 21.89
C GLY A 29 2.38 5.81 21.32
N GLU A 30 2.39 6.26 20.07
CA GLU A 30 1.24 6.86 19.40
C GLU A 30 0.57 5.88 18.43
N PHE A 31 -0.76 5.96 18.33
CA PHE A 31 -1.49 5.25 17.29
C PHE A 31 -1.13 5.83 15.92
N ALA A 32 -0.87 4.97 14.92
CA ALA A 32 -0.39 5.40 13.60
C ALA A 32 -1.25 6.49 12.95
N ALA A 33 -2.58 6.37 13.02
CA ALA A 33 -3.51 7.37 12.49
C ALA A 33 -3.38 8.73 13.20
N ALA A 34 -3.19 8.73 14.53
CA ALA A 34 -2.97 9.97 15.30
C ALA A 34 -1.66 10.65 14.89
N TRP A 35 -0.60 9.86 14.77
CA TRP A 35 0.71 10.36 14.34
C TRP A 35 0.65 10.95 12.93
N MET A 36 -0.08 10.32 12.01
CA MET A 36 -0.29 10.85 10.64
C MET A 36 -0.98 12.23 10.67
N VAL A 37 -2.00 12.41 11.52
CA VAL A 37 -2.67 13.70 11.72
C VAL A 37 -1.69 14.75 12.23
N GLU A 38 -0.87 14.41 13.24
CA GLU A 38 0.15 15.34 13.74
C GLU A 38 1.13 15.77 12.63
N GLN A 39 1.61 14.83 11.81
CA GLN A 39 2.60 15.16 10.79
C GLN A 39 2.05 16.10 9.70
N VAL A 40 0.80 15.91 9.24
CA VAL A 40 0.22 16.82 8.22
C VAL A 40 -0.07 18.20 8.78
N HIS A 41 -0.39 18.32 10.08
CA HIS A 41 -0.53 19.63 10.74
C HIS A 41 0.81 20.32 10.93
N LYS A 42 1.86 19.55 11.22
CA LYS A 42 3.22 20.07 11.41
C LYS A 42 3.86 20.55 10.11
N TYR A 43 3.56 19.87 8.99
CA TYR A 43 4.12 20.18 7.68
C TYR A 43 3.00 20.23 6.61
N PRO A 44 2.12 21.24 6.68
CA PRO A 44 0.95 21.32 5.82
C PRO A 44 1.35 21.51 4.36
N GLY A 45 0.82 20.65 3.48
CA GLY A 45 1.11 20.61 2.05
C GLY A 45 2.44 19.95 1.69
N GLU A 46 3.21 19.45 2.67
CA GLU A 46 4.53 18.84 2.43
C GLU A 46 4.50 17.32 2.57
N VAL A 47 3.61 16.76 3.39
CA VAL A 47 3.54 15.32 3.68
C VAL A 47 2.77 14.58 2.58
N ILE A 48 3.42 13.64 1.90
CA ILE A 48 2.75 12.65 1.04
C ILE A 48 2.41 11.42 1.88
N ILE A 49 1.15 10.98 1.81
CA ILE A 49 0.71 9.73 2.44
C ILE A 49 0.90 8.59 1.44
N TYR A 50 1.77 7.64 1.76
CA TYR A 50 1.98 6.43 0.97
C TYR A 50 1.31 5.23 1.66
N SER A 51 0.48 4.48 0.93
CA SER A 51 -0.14 3.24 1.41
C SER A 51 0.23 2.06 0.52
N GLY A 52 1.14 1.22 1.02
CA GLY A 52 1.45 -0.11 0.47
C GLY A 52 0.52 -1.23 0.96
N GLY A 53 -0.49 -0.87 1.75
CA GLY A 53 -1.38 -1.80 2.45
C GLY A 53 -2.82 -1.33 2.46
N ALA A 54 -3.66 -2.03 3.24
CA ALA A 54 -5.04 -1.62 3.48
C ALA A 54 -5.14 -0.20 4.04
N LEU A 55 -6.16 0.54 3.63
CA LEU A 55 -6.31 1.97 3.90
C LEU A 55 -6.88 2.30 5.29
N THR A 56 -6.94 1.33 6.21
CA THR A 56 -7.59 1.47 7.52
C THR A 56 -7.02 2.64 8.32
N ASN A 57 -5.70 2.80 8.40
CA ASN A 57 -5.09 3.92 9.12
C ASN A 57 -5.37 5.27 8.45
N VAL A 58 -5.40 5.32 7.12
CA VAL A 58 -5.75 6.54 6.37
C VAL A 58 -7.20 6.94 6.65
N ALA A 59 -8.12 5.98 6.59
CA ALA A 59 -9.54 6.22 6.89
C ALA A 59 -9.77 6.65 8.34
N LEU A 60 -9.05 6.04 9.30
CA LEU A 60 -9.10 6.48 10.69
C LEU A 60 -8.60 7.91 10.83
N ALA A 61 -7.49 8.29 10.20
CA ALA A 61 -6.98 9.66 10.23
C ALA A 61 -8.00 10.66 9.64
N VAL A 62 -8.61 10.35 8.50
CA VAL A 62 -9.70 11.15 7.89
C VAL A 62 -10.90 11.31 8.83
N ARG A 63 -11.22 10.27 9.62
CA ARG A 63 -12.33 10.32 10.59
C ARG A 63 -11.98 11.07 11.87
N MET A 64 -10.71 11.04 12.27
CA MET A 64 -10.21 11.73 13.46
C MET A 64 -10.11 13.24 13.24
N ASP A 65 -9.75 13.67 12.04
CA ASP A 65 -9.57 15.08 11.70
C ASP A 65 -10.07 15.38 10.28
N SER A 66 -11.03 16.30 10.18
CA SER A 66 -11.61 16.72 8.90
C SER A 66 -10.66 17.55 8.02
N GLU A 67 -9.56 18.06 8.57
CA GLU A 67 -8.55 18.78 7.78
C GLU A 67 -7.41 17.89 7.28
N PHE A 68 -7.29 16.67 7.83
CA PHE A 68 -6.19 15.75 7.57
C PHE A 68 -5.86 15.59 6.08
N ALA A 69 -6.87 15.30 5.27
CA ALA A 69 -6.67 15.01 3.85
C ALA A 69 -6.29 16.28 3.05
N ARG A 70 -6.95 17.42 3.30
CA ARG A 70 -6.58 18.70 2.68
C ARG A 70 -5.19 19.20 3.07
N LEU A 71 -4.72 18.89 4.28
CA LEU A 71 -3.38 19.29 4.74
C LEU A 71 -2.27 18.39 4.20
N ALA A 72 -2.58 17.20 3.71
CA ALA A 72 -1.59 16.37 3.03
C ALA A 72 -1.26 16.94 1.64
N LYS A 73 -0.05 16.66 1.15
CA LYS A 73 0.34 16.93 -0.25
C LYS A 73 -0.45 16.05 -1.23
N GLY A 74 -0.81 14.84 -0.81
CA GLY A 74 -1.56 13.87 -1.59
C GLY A 74 -1.51 12.48 -0.98
N LEU A 75 -2.26 11.56 -1.59
CA LEU A 75 -2.33 10.15 -1.23
C LEU A 75 -1.85 9.28 -2.40
N VAL A 76 -0.85 8.45 -2.17
CA VAL A 76 -0.36 7.44 -3.12
C VAL A 76 -0.73 6.06 -2.62
N ILE A 77 -1.42 5.29 -3.46
CA ILE A 77 -1.93 3.96 -3.13
C ILE A 77 -1.26 2.93 -4.03
N MET A 78 -0.54 1.99 -3.42
CA MET A 78 -0.24 0.73 -4.06
C MET A 78 -1.50 -0.13 -4.00
N GLY A 79 -2.10 -0.30 -5.18
CA GLY A 79 -3.28 -1.13 -5.36
C GLY A 79 -4.23 -0.51 -6.36
N GLY A 80 -5.43 -1.08 -6.46
CA GLY A 80 -6.45 -0.69 -7.43
C GLY A 80 -6.12 -1.12 -8.86
N TYR A 81 -6.89 -2.08 -9.37
CA TYR A 81 -6.82 -2.52 -10.77
C TYR A 81 -8.04 -2.05 -11.54
N ILE A 82 -7.84 -1.14 -12.50
CA ILE A 82 -8.94 -0.47 -13.20
C ILE A 82 -9.30 -1.19 -14.51
N ASP A 83 -8.30 -1.69 -15.24
CA ASP A 83 -8.45 -2.36 -16.53
C ASP A 83 -9.19 -3.71 -16.46
N VAL A 84 -9.13 -4.39 -15.31
CA VAL A 84 -9.74 -5.70 -15.08
C VAL A 84 -11.06 -5.65 -14.30
N ASN A 85 -11.62 -4.45 -14.05
CA ASN A 85 -12.90 -4.30 -13.34
C ASN A 85 -14.06 -5.06 -13.98
N LEU A 86 -14.05 -5.26 -15.31
CA LEU A 86 -15.08 -6.07 -15.97
C LEU A 86 -14.98 -7.55 -15.57
N LEU A 87 -13.76 -8.08 -15.38
CA LEU A 87 -13.56 -9.46 -14.92
C LEU A 87 -13.96 -9.64 -13.47
N GLN A 88 -13.87 -8.58 -12.65
CA GLN A 88 -14.38 -8.58 -11.28
C GLN A 88 -15.90 -8.71 -11.20
N THR A 89 -16.63 -8.19 -12.19
CA THR A 89 -18.10 -8.13 -12.16
C THR A 89 -18.79 -9.21 -13.00
N SER A 90 -18.13 -9.69 -14.05
CA SER A 90 -18.69 -10.66 -15.01
C SER A 90 -18.01 -12.02 -14.99
N GLY A 91 -16.84 -12.14 -14.34
CA GLY A 91 -16.09 -13.39 -14.22
C GLY A 91 -16.64 -14.36 -13.19
N SER A 92 -15.99 -15.52 -13.06
CA SER A 92 -16.22 -16.42 -11.93
C SER A 92 -15.73 -15.79 -10.62
N ILE A 93 -16.14 -16.33 -9.46
CA ILE A 93 -15.64 -15.87 -8.15
C ILE A 93 -14.11 -15.89 -8.10
N HIS A 94 -13.48 -16.92 -8.69
CA HIS A 94 -12.03 -16.99 -8.76
C HIS A 94 -11.43 -15.86 -9.61
N GLN A 95 -12.02 -15.59 -10.79
CA GLN A 95 -11.61 -14.46 -11.63
C GLN A 95 -11.80 -13.13 -10.90
N ALA A 96 -12.90 -12.96 -10.17
CA ALA A 96 -13.11 -11.75 -9.39
C ALA A 96 -12.06 -11.59 -8.29
N ASN A 97 -11.70 -12.67 -7.59
CA ASN A 97 -10.71 -12.64 -6.53
C ASN A 97 -9.30 -12.30 -7.04
N ILE A 98 -8.83 -12.93 -8.14
CA ILE A 98 -7.48 -12.68 -8.67
C ILE A 98 -7.34 -11.29 -9.33
N ASN A 99 -8.46 -10.73 -9.81
CA ASN A 99 -8.49 -9.40 -10.41
C ASN A 99 -8.90 -8.32 -9.41
N SER A 100 -9.10 -8.67 -8.13
CA SER A 100 -9.28 -7.71 -7.05
C SER A 100 -7.92 -7.37 -6.44
N ASP A 101 -7.76 -6.12 -6.05
CA ASP A 101 -6.58 -5.71 -5.32
C ASP A 101 -6.67 -6.10 -3.83
N ILE A 102 -5.61 -6.71 -3.30
CA ILE A 102 -5.60 -7.22 -1.91
C ILE A 102 -5.68 -6.09 -0.89
N ASN A 103 -5.07 -4.94 -1.15
CA ASN A 103 -5.07 -3.81 -0.23
C ASN A 103 -6.46 -3.18 -0.14
N LEU A 104 -7.14 -3.01 -1.28
CA LEU A 104 -8.47 -2.42 -1.31
C LEU A 104 -9.57 -3.37 -0.79
N ILE A 105 -9.49 -4.67 -1.10
CA ILE A 105 -10.51 -5.65 -0.67
C ILE A 105 -10.39 -6.03 0.81
N THR A 106 -9.22 -5.84 1.43
CA THR A 106 -9.01 -6.14 2.85
C THR A 106 -9.83 -5.21 3.76
N ASP A 107 -9.90 -3.92 3.42
CA ASP A 107 -10.78 -2.95 4.10
C ASP A 107 -11.53 -2.07 3.07
N PRO A 108 -12.64 -2.60 2.54
CA PRO A 108 -13.42 -1.90 1.53
C PRO A 108 -13.96 -0.57 2.05
N VAL A 109 -14.42 -0.54 3.31
CA VAL A 109 -15.03 0.64 3.93
C VAL A 109 -13.98 1.74 4.10
N ALA A 110 -12.78 1.40 4.57
CA ALA A 110 -11.68 2.35 4.65
C ALA A 110 -11.28 2.88 3.27
N THR A 111 -11.24 2.01 2.25
CA THR A 111 -10.96 2.42 0.87
C THR A 111 -11.96 3.47 0.39
N LYS A 112 -13.26 3.27 0.63
CA LYS A 112 -14.28 4.28 0.28
C LYS A 112 -14.08 5.59 1.01
N ILE A 113 -13.74 5.56 2.31
CA ILE A 113 -13.49 6.78 3.08
C ILE A 113 -12.28 7.53 2.50
N ALA A 114 -11.15 6.84 2.27
CA ALA A 114 -9.94 7.47 1.75
C ALA A 114 -10.13 8.04 0.33
N LEU A 115 -10.76 7.31 -0.58
CA LEU A 115 -11.00 7.76 -1.96
C LEU A 115 -12.02 8.91 -2.08
N THR A 116 -12.82 9.17 -1.03
CA THR A 116 -13.79 10.27 -1.00
C THR A 116 -13.38 11.43 -0.10
N ALA A 117 -12.21 11.33 0.54
CA ALA A 117 -11.63 12.40 1.35
C ALA A 117 -11.09 13.53 0.47
N ASP A 118 -10.93 14.72 1.04
CA ASP A 118 -10.53 15.94 0.32
C ASP A 118 -9.01 16.06 0.10
N PHE A 119 -8.35 14.94 -0.24
CA PHE A 119 -6.95 14.95 -0.64
C PHE A 119 -6.77 15.80 -1.91
N PRO A 120 -5.75 16.67 -2.00
CA PRO A 120 -5.49 17.46 -3.20
C PRO A 120 -5.20 16.62 -4.44
N ASP A 121 -4.55 15.46 -4.25
CA ASP A 121 -4.24 14.49 -5.29
C ASP A 121 -4.33 13.06 -4.73
N ILE A 122 -4.89 12.15 -5.51
CA ILE A 122 -4.90 10.72 -5.22
C ILE A 122 -4.33 9.96 -6.42
N THR A 123 -3.18 9.33 -6.23
CA THR A 123 -2.49 8.55 -7.24
C THR A 123 -2.63 7.05 -6.93
N VAL A 124 -3.12 6.28 -7.90
CA VAL A 124 -3.35 4.83 -7.80
C VAL A 124 -2.40 4.12 -8.77
N VAL A 125 -1.53 3.24 -8.26
CA VAL A 125 -0.38 2.71 -9.02
C VAL A 125 -0.55 1.24 -9.46
N GLY A 126 -1.60 0.54 -9.02
CA GLY A 126 -1.74 -0.92 -9.19
C GLY A 126 -1.48 -1.43 -10.62
N ASN A 127 -2.10 -0.83 -11.63
CA ASN A 127 -1.91 -1.19 -13.03
C ASN A 127 -0.49 -1.00 -13.57
N GLY A 128 0.17 0.09 -13.17
CA GLY A 128 1.55 0.37 -13.57
C GLY A 128 2.52 -0.60 -12.91
N ALA A 129 2.29 -0.89 -11.63
CA ALA A 129 3.15 -1.74 -10.84
C ALA A 129 3.13 -3.22 -11.28
N ASN A 130 2.00 -3.71 -11.82
CA ASN A 130 1.87 -5.07 -12.38
C ASN A 130 2.84 -5.40 -13.53
N GLN A 131 3.49 -4.39 -14.12
CA GLN A 131 4.32 -4.55 -15.33
C GLN A 131 5.82 -4.63 -15.02
N ILE A 132 6.22 -4.38 -13.78
CA ILE A 132 7.63 -4.25 -13.41
C ILE A 132 8.02 -5.44 -12.54
N TYR A 133 8.83 -6.35 -13.09
CA TYR A 133 9.32 -7.53 -12.38
C TYR A 133 10.82 -7.39 -12.09
N PRO A 134 11.28 -7.88 -10.91
CA PRO A 134 12.70 -8.13 -10.71
C PRO A 134 13.19 -9.23 -11.66
N THR A 135 14.41 -9.08 -12.15
CA THR A 135 15.11 -10.19 -12.82
C THR A 135 16.23 -10.71 -11.92
N PRO A 136 16.64 -11.99 -12.07
CA PRO A 136 17.81 -12.52 -11.36
C PRO A 136 19.06 -11.64 -11.58
N GLU A 137 19.25 -11.14 -12.80
CA GLU A 137 20.39 -10.29 -13.16
C GLU A 137 20.36 -8.97 -12.39
N TYR A 138 19.17 -8.37 -12.25
CA TYR A 138 18.99 -7.16 -11.44
C TYR A 138 19.29 -7.43 -9.95
N LEU A 139 18.84 -8.58 -9.43
CA LEU A 139 19.15 -8.96 -8.04
C LEU A 139 20.64 -9.22 -7.82
N ASP A 140 21.34 -9.78 -8.82
CA ASP A 140 22.79 -9.96 -8.77
C ASP A 140 23.54 -8.62 -8.84
N GLU A 141 23.08 -7.68 -9.68
CA GLU A 141 23.63 -6.32 -9.80
C GLU A 141 23.55 -5.56 -8.47
N ILE A 142 22.37 -5.49 -7.85
CA ILE A 142 22.23 -4.82 -6.55
C ILE A 142 23.10 -5.47 -5.47
N TYR A 143 23.35 -6.78 -5.60
CA TYR A 143 24.18 -7.53 -4.65
C TYR A 143 25.68 -7.21 -4.79
N GLU A 144 26.13 -6.54 -5.86
CA GLU A 144 27.53 -6.12 -6.00
C GLU A 144 27.98 -5.12 -4.91
N VAL A 145 27.06 -4.33 -4.35
CA VAL A 145 27.37 -3.31 -3.33
C VAL A 145 27.72 -3.92 -1.96
N LYS A 146 27.29 -5.15 -1.68
CA LYS A 146 27.58 -5.93 -0.45
C LYS A 146 27.35 -5.18 0.87
N ASN A 147 26.08 -5.07 1.26
CA ASN A 147 25.67 -4.64 2.60
C ASN A 147 24.45 -5.44 3.10
N ALA A 148 24.05 -5.19 4.36
CA ALA A 148 22.95 -5.90 5.02
C ALA A 148 21.61 -5.85 4.25
N TYR A 149 21.31 -4.75 3.55
CA TYR A 149 20.08 -4.61 2.76
C TYR A 149 20.16 -5.41 1.46
N THR A 150 21.27 -5.32 0.75
CA THR A 150 21.47 -6.06 -0.51
C THR A 150 21.55 -7.57 -0.28
N GLU A 151 22.08 -8.00 0.88
CA GLU A 151 22.04 -9.41 1.31
C GLU A 151 20.62 -9.87 1.60
N LEU A 152 19.80 -9.04 2.27
CA LEU A 152 18.41 -9.36 2.55
C LEU A 152 17.60 -9.53 1.26
N ILE A 153 17.72 -8.57 0.33
CA ILE A 153 16.99 -8.62 -0.94
C ILE A 153 17.46 -9.83 -1.77
N HIS A 154 18.77 -10.03 -1.96
CA HIS A 154 19.28 -11.17 -2.75
C HIS A 154 18.86 -12.53 -2.17
N LYS A 155 18.80 -12.64 -0.83
CA LYS A 155 18.47 -13.91 -0.15
C LYS A 155 16.98 -14.22 -0.12
N TYR A 156 16.12 -13.21 0.03
CA TYR A 156 14.70 -13.42 0.35
C TYR A 156 13.74 -12.88 -0.70
N TYR A 157 14.16 -11.94 -1.54
CA TYR A 157 13.29 -11.38 -2.57
C TYR A 157 13.19 -12.34 -3.76
N GLY A 158 11.96 -12.65 -4.17
CA GLY A 158 11.69 -13.53 -5.31
C GLY A 158 11.45 -12.76 -6.60
N THR A 159 11.59 -13.42 -7.76
CA THR A 159 11.34 -12.84 -9.09
C THR A 159 9.96 -13.17 -9.65
N THR A 160 9.11 -13.85 -8.88
CA THR A 160 7.79 -14.34 -9.33
C THR A 160 6.68 -13.31 -9.22
N MET A 161 6.91 -12.23 -8.45
CA MET A 161 5.93 -11.17 -8.22
C MET A 161 6.50 -9.84 -8.71
N PRO A 162 5.64 -8.90 -9.15
CA PRO A 162 6.08 -7.56 -9.51
C PRO A 162 6.62 -6.77 -8.31
N PHE A 163 7.38 -5.73 -8.60
CA PHE A 163 7.79 -4.67 -7.67
C PHE A 163 6.62 -3.75 -7.34
N TRP A 164 5.60 -4.27 -6.68
CA TRP A 164 4.36 -3.55 -6.43
C TRP A 164 4.55 -2.28 -5.59
N ASP A 165 5.02 -2.48 -4.35
CA ASP A 165 5.21 -1.39 -3.40
C ASP A 165 6.38 -0.49 -3.81
N GLU A 166 7.44 -1.08 -4.36
CA GLU A 166 8.62 -0.36 -4.78
C GLU A 166 8.30 0.57 -5.97
N THR A 167 7.50 0.11 -6.93
CA THR A 167 7.05 0.94 -8.06
C THR A 167 6.12 2.06 -7.58
N ALA A 168 5.23 1.78 -6.64
CA ALA A 168 4.33 2.79 -6.08
C ALA A 168 5.10 3.88 -5.30
N MET A 169 6.10 3.49 -4.49
CA MET A 169 6.99 4.43 -3.81
C MET A 169 7.82 5.23 -4.82
N PHE A 170 8.38 4.58 -5.84
CA PHE A 170 9.14 5.26 -6.89
C PHE A 170 8.29 6.33 -7.60
N ALA A 171 7.05 6.00 -7.98
CA ALA A 171 6.12 6.93 -8.59
C ALA A 171 5.81 8.15 -7.71
N SER A 172 5.75 7.96 -6.39
CA SER A 172 5.57 9.05 -5.41
C SER A 172 6.78 9.99 -5.36
N LEU A 173 7.99 9.45 -5.40
CA LEU A 173 9.22 10.23 -5.20
C LEU A 173 9.72 10.87 -6.50
N HIS A 174 9.46 10.23 -7.63
CA HIS A 174 9.95 10.64 -8.93
C HIS A 174 8.82 10.68 -9.99
N PRO A 175 7.82 11.57 -9.82
CA PRO A 175 6.67 11.64 -10.73
C PRO A 175 7.07 11.99 -12.17
N ASP A 176 8.22 12.67 -12.38
CA ASP A 176 8.75 13.00 -13.71
C ASP A 176 9.12 11.76 -14.54
N ASN A 177 9.25 10.59 -13.91
CA ASN A 177 9.52 9.33 -14.58
C ASN A 177 8.24 8.53 -14.92
N ILE A 178 7.05 9.08 -14.64
CA ILE A 178 5.78 8.47 -15.01
C ILE A 178 5.52 8.78 -16.49
N LEU A 179 5.66 7.75 -17.34
CA LEU A 179 5.54 7.92 -18.79
C LEU A 179 4.10 8.15 -19.25
N ASN A 180 3.13 7.52 -18.58
CA ASN A 180 1.72 7.60 -18.92
C ASN A 180 0.87 7.58 -17.64
N SER A 181 -0.17 8.40 -17.60
CA SER A 181 -1.16 8.43 -16.53
C SER A 181 -2.54 8.75 -17.11
N THR A 182 -3.59 8.24 -16.48
CA THR A 182 -4.98 8.52 -16.85
C THR A 182 -5.76 8.95 -15.61
N THR A 183 -6.53 10.02 -15.72
CA THR A 183 -7.48 10.44 -14.68
C THR A 183 -8.82 9.75 -14.89
N CYS A 184 -9.40 9.21 -13.84
CA CYS A 184 -10.76 8.67 -13.85
C CYS A 184 -11.46 8.90 -12.50
N GLU A 185 -12.79 8.77 -12.48
CA GLU A 185 -13.51 8.63 -11.23
C GLU A 185 -13.42 7.19 -10.73
N LEU A 186 -12.94 7.00 -9.51
CA LEU A 186 -13.01 5.72 -8.82
C LEU A 186 -14.13 5.74 -7.79
N ARG A 187 -14.92 4.67 -7.74
CA ARG A 187 -15.93 4.44 -6.71
C ARG A 187 -15.81 3.03 -6.19
N VAL A 188 -15.90 2.89 -4.87
CA VAL A 188 -15.94 1.56 -4.23
C VAL A 188 -17.39 1.23 -3.89
N ALA A 189 -17.87 0.11 -4.41
CA ALA A 189 -19.20 -0.40 -4.17
C ALA A 189 -19.12 -1.69 -3.33
N PHE A 190 -20.02 -1.80 -2.35
CA PHE A 190 -20.24 -3.03 -1.59
C PHE A 190 -21.73 -3.34 -1.68
N ARG A 191 -22.10 -4.62 -1.68
CA ARG A 191 -23.52 -4.98 -1.59
C ARG A 191 -24.06 -4.51 -0.24
N PRO A 192 -25.24 -3.87 -0.19
CA PRO A 192 -25.94 -3.72 1.07
C PRO A 192 -26.19 -5.12 1.66
N GLU A 193 -25.97 -5.25 2.98
CA GLU A 193 -26.40 -6.43 3.74
C GLU A 193 -27.92 -6.62 3.69
#